data_AF-A0A4R0RCM6-F1
#
_entry.id   AF-A0A4R0RCM6-F1
#
_cell.length_a   1.000
_cell.length_b   1.000
_cell.length_c   1.000
_cell.angle_alpha   90.00
_cell.angle_beta   90.00
_cell.angle_gamma   90.00
#
_symmetry.space_group_name_H-M   'P 1'
#
loop_
_entity.id
_entity.type
_entity.pdbx_description
1 polymer ?
#
loop_
_entity_poly.entity_id
_entity_poly.type
_entity_poly.pdbx_seq_one_letter_code
_entity_poly.pdbx_strand_id
1 'polypeptide(L)'
;CSGCYTPGSEKHLSLCAGCKAAKYCSRDCQKKDWPRHKATCQTNKTLVETLRAHSETPLGVLDRLVLPDGISMYELDQRLEKWVSFHSPTLMGATIHCINLPGNVTNARKKVMYVKLQPRERREHYDAPGLYFEFVDAYAVDIEEAMGWESPWPESLDQLKKLQDDSERDGRGGVTAAMVEVKPLAVQTVPFGSMKNLGIRRALSTWKETLKNDINQGKKFGPQRH
;
A
#
# COMPACT_ATOMS: atom_id res chain seq x y z
N CYS A 1 8.49 6.49 -11.07
CA CYS A 1 9.08 7.74 -10.54
C CYS A 1 7.95 8.59 -9.99
N SER A 2 7.98 9.04 -8.73
CA SER A 2 6.88 9.85 -8.17
C SER A 2 6.78 11.24 -8.81
N GLY A 3 7.88 11.79 -9.35
CA GLY A 3 7.87 13.10 -10.00
C GLY A 3 7.46 13.10 -11.48
N CYS A 4 7.91 12.11 -12.27
CA CYS A 4 7.66 12.07 -13.72
C CYS A 4 6.91 10.83 -14.21
N TYR A 5 6.49 9.94 -13.31
CA TYR A 5 5.67 8.75 -13.58
C TYR A 5 6.30 7.68 -14.48
N THR A 6 7.53 7.89 -14.98
CA THR A 6 8.29 6.87 -15.69
C THR A 6 8.45 5.61 -14.82
N PRO A 7 8.15 4.40 -15.36
CA PRO A 7 8.26 3.16 -14.62
C PRO A 7 9.73 2.82 -14.32
N GLY A 8 9.94 1.99 -13.29
CA GLY A 8 11.29 1.54 -12.92
C GLY A 8 11.95 0.63 -13.97
N SER A 9 11.16 0.06 -14.90
CA SER A 9 11.64 -0.69 -16.05
C SER A 9 12.34 0.19 -17.09
N GLU A 10 11.99 1.48 -17.16
CA GLU A 10 12.57 2.43 -18.11
C GLU A 10 13.70 3.25 -17.50
N LYS A 11 13.64 3.57 -16.20
CA LYS A 11 14.67 4.35 -15.50
C LYS A 11 14.96 3.77 -14.13
N HIS A 12 16.23 3.75 -13.75
CA HIS A 12 16.61 3.49 -12.38
C HIS A 12 15.96 4.53 -11.44
N LEU A 13 15.35 4.06 -10.36
CA LEU A 13 14.70 4.91 -9.38
C LEU A 13 15.40 4.78 -8.03
N SER A 14 15.80 5.91 -7.46
CA SER A 14 16.39 5.98 -6.12
C SER A 14 15.34 6.34 -5.09
N LEU A 15 15.47 5.79 -3.89
CA LEU A 15 14.56 6.08 -2.78
C LEU A 15 14.80 7.49 -2.23
N CYS A 16 13.73 8.12 -1.75
CA CYS A 16 13.82 9.33 -0.94
C CYS A 16 14.66 9.04 0.31
N ALA A 17 15.72 9.81 0.53
CA ALA A 17 16.62 9.60 1.67
C ALA A 17 15.94 9.83 3.04
N GLY A 18 14.86 10.61 3.08
CA GLY A 18 14.11 10.90 4.31
C GLY A 18 13.18 9.75 4.72
N CYS A 19 12.15 9.50 3.92
CA CYS A 19 11.13 8.50 4.24
C CYS A 19 11.38 7.09 3.71
N LYS A 20 12.34 6.91 2.78
CA LYS A 20 12.61 5.65 2.08
C LYS A 20 11.41 5.00 1.36
N ALA A 21 10.30 5.71 1.20
CA ALA A 21 9.08 5.20 0.55
C ALA A 21 8.95 5.68 -0.92
N ALA A 22 9.11 6.99 -1.17
CA ALA A 22 9.00 7.54 -2.52
C ALA A 22 10.23 7.24 -3.39
N LYS A 23 10.04 7.08 -4.70
CA LYS A 23 11.08 6.68 -5.67
C LYS A 23 11.21 7.68 -6.81
N TYR A 24 12.41 8.21 -7.05
CA TYR A 24 12.67 9.25 -8.06
C TYR A 24 13.79 8.83 -9.03
N CYS A 25 13.65 9.17 -10.32
CA CYS A 25 14.72 8.92 -11.30
C CYS A 25 15.81 9.99 -11.29
N SER A 26 15.57 11.15 -10.66
CA SER A 26 16.53 12.25 -10.55
C SER A 26 16.22 13.14 -9.34
N ARG A 27 17.23 13.90 -8.89
CA ARG A 27 17.04 14.94 -7.86
C ARG A 27 16.03 16.00 -8.30
N ASP A 28 15.94 16.29 -9.60
CA ASP A 28 14.98 17.27 -10.11
C ASP A 28 13.54 16.78 -9.99
N CYS A 29 13.29 15.48 -10.27
CA CYS A 29 11.98 14.88 -10.02
C CYS A 29 11.61 14.93 -8.54
N GLN A 30 12.56 14.70 -7.63
CA GLN A 30 12.33 14.82 -6.19
C GLN A 30 12.02 16.26 -5.78
N LYS A 31 12.80 17.25 -6.26
CA LYS A 31 12.58 18.68 -5.97
C LYS A 31 11.23 19.16 -6.48
N LYS A 32 10.83 18.74 -7.70
CA LYS A 32 9.54 19.09 -8.30
C LYS A 32 8.36 18.52 -7.51
N ASP A 33 8.50 17.30 -7.00
CA ASP A 33 7.47 16.63 -6.20
C ASP A 33 7.46 17.09 -4.73
N TRP A 34 8.53 17.73 -4.26
CA TRP A 34 8.71 18.09 -2.85
C TRP A 34 7.54 18.86 -2.21
N PRO A 35 6.92 19.87 -2.85
CA PRO A 35 5.77 20.57 -2.26
C PRO A 35 4.60 19.64 -1.91
N ARG A 36 4.42 18.55 -2.67
CA ARG A 36 3.37 17.54 -2.45
C ARG A 36 3.84 16.42 -1.54
N HIS A 37 5.11 16.03 -1.66
CA HIS A 37 5.68 14.92 -0.92
C HIS A 37 6.04 15.28 0.54
N LYS A 38 6.41 16.54 0.84
CA LYS A 38 7.00 16.94 2.13
C LYS A 38 6.22 16.46 3.34
N ALA A 39 4.90 16.65 3.36
CA ALA A 39 4.05 16.24 4.48
C ALA A 39 4.09 14.72 4.67
N THR A 40 3.84 13.96 3.60
CA THR A 40 3.94 12.49 3.60
C THR A 40 5.33 12.00 4.02
N CYS A 41 6.39 12.67 3.57
CA CYS A 41 7.76 12.33 3.92
C CYS A 41 8.00 12.47 5.42
N GLN A 42 7.50 13.56 6.02
CA GLN A 42 7.59 13.80 7.46
C GLN A 42 6.79 12.76 8.25
N THR A 43 5.54 12.48 7.87
CA THR A 43 4.71 11.45 8.52
C THR A 43 5.40 10.09 8.53
N ASN A 44 5.90 9.64 7.37
CA ASN A 44 6.57 8.34 7.29
C ASN A 44 7.87 8.32 8.10
N LYS A 45 8.64 9.41 8.09
CA LYS A 45 9.86 9.51 8.89
C LYS A 45 9.54 9.44 10.39
N THR A 46 8.54 10.18 10.85
CA THR A 46 8.08 10.16 12.23
C THR A 46 7.54 8.79 12.64
N LEU A 47 6.81 8.10 11.77
CA LEU A 47 6.35 6.73 12.02
C LEU A 47 7.54 5.79 12.26
N VAL A 48 8.53 5.81 11.36
CA VAL A 48 9.75 4.98 11.48
C VAL A 48 10.51 5.30 12.77
N GLU A 49 10.68 6.57 13.11
CA GLU A 49 11.34 7.00 14.35
C GLU A 49 10.56 6.53 15.58
N THR A 50 9.24 6.64 15.55
CA THR A 50 8.35 6.21 16.65
C THR A 50 8.39 4.69 16.84
N LEU A 51 8.29 3.91 15.76
CA LEU A 51 8.38 2.45 15.83
C LEU A 51 9.74 1.97 16.34
N ARG A 52 10.82 2.64 15.92
CA ARG A 52 12.16 2.35 16.39
C ARG A 52 12.31 2.67 17.88
N ALA A 53 11.87 3.85 18.32
CA ALA A 53 11.89 4.22 19.73
C ALA A 53 11.04 3.26 20.57
N HIS A 54 9.85 2.89 20.09
CA HIS A 54 8.97 1.91 20.74
C HIS A 54 9.68 0.57 20.94
N SER A 55 10.45 0.11 19.97
CA SER A 55 11.19 -1.17 20.03
C SER A 55 12.23 -1.27 21.15
N GLU A 56 12.60 -0.13 21.74
CA GLU A 56 13.55 0.00 22.85
C GLU A 56 12.84 0.16 24.21
N THR A 57 11.51 0.32 24.24
CA THR A 57 10.72 0.42 25.46
C THR A 57 10.41 -0.96 26.07
N PRO A 58 10.07 -1.06 27.37
CA PRO A 58 9.62 -2.32 27.96
C PRO A 58 8.43 -2.95 27.23
N LEU A 59 7.47 -2.14 26.77
CA LEU A 59 6.32 -2.63 26.01
C LEU A 59 6.74 -3.18 24.65
N GLY A 60 7.62 -2.49 23.92
CA GLY A 60 8.14 -2.98 22.65
C GLY A 60 9.01 -4.24 22.77
N VAL A 61 9.62 -4.50 23.94
CA VAL A 61 10.26 -5.78 24.23
C VAL A 61 9.23 -6.89 24.41
N LEU A 62 8.11 -6.61 25.09
CA LEU A 62 7.01 -7.58 25.26
C LEU A 62 6.32 -7.92 23.94
N ASP A 63 6.19 -6.97 23.01
CA ASP A 63 5.62 -7.23 21.69
C ASP A 63 6.36 -8.36 20.95
N ARG A 64 7.68 -8.50 21.15
CA ARG A 64 8.49 -9.57 20.55
C ARG A 64 8.10 -10.96 21.03
N LEU A 65 7.46 -11.08 22.19
CA LEU A 65 6.97 -12.38 22.68
C LEU A 65 5.70 -12.83 21.95
N VAL A 66 4.97 -11.87 21.36
CA VAL A 66 3.67 -12.11 20.69
C VAL A 66 3.82 -12.08 19.17
N LEU A 67 4.74 -11.28 18.65
CA LEU A 67 4.99 -11.15 17.22
C LEU A 67 5.74 -12.38 16.68
N PRO A 68 5.36 -12.90 15.49
CA PRO A 68 6.09 -13.98 14.85
C PRO A 68 7.58 -13.67 14.69
N ASP A 69 8.40 -14.69 14.84
CA ASP A 69 9.87 -14.63 14.75
C ASP A 69 10.59 -13.78 15.81
N GLY A 70 9.89 -13.34 16.86
CA GLY A 70 10.53 -12.53 17.90
C GLY A 70 10.91 -11.12 17.45
N ILE A 71 10.28 -10.62 16.39
CA ILE A 71 10.61 -9.32 15.80
C ILE A 71 9.92 -8.17 16.52
N SER A 72 10.49 -6.98 16.39
CA SER A 72 9.86 -5.73 16.80
C SER A 72 8.79 -5.27 15.80
N MET A 73 7.90 -4.36 16.24
CA MET A 73 6.96 -3.68 15.33
C MET A 73 7.68 -2.90 14.21
N TYR A 74 8.88 -2.39 14.46
CA TYR A 74 9.70 -1.74 13.44
C TYR A 74 10.14 -2.71 12.34
N GLU A 75 10.59 -3.91 12.70
CA GLU A 75 10.97 -4.95 11.74
C GLU A 75 9.75 -5.51 11.00
N LEU A 76 8.60 -5.59 11.68
CA LEU A 76 7.32 -5.96 11.05
C LEU A 76 6.91 -4.94 9.97
N ASP A 77 7.05 -3.65 10.25
CA ASP A 77 6.79 -2.56 9.29
C ASP A 77 7.73 -2.66 8.07
N GLN A 78 9.02 -2.94 8.28
CA GLN A 78 9.95 -3.19 7.18
C GLN A 78 9.58 -4.42 6.33
N ARG A 79 9.03 -5.48 6.95
CA ARG A 79 8.51 -6.64 6.21
C ARG A 79 7.29 -6.23 5.40
N LEU A 80 6.39 -5.41 5.96
CA LEU A 80 5.21 -4.90 5.28
C LEU A 80 5.58 -4.05 4.06
N GLU A 81 6.56 -3.15 4.17
CA GLU A 81 7.05 -2.37 3.02
C GLU A 81 7.55 -3.26 1.88
N LYS A 82 8.34 -4.29 2.20
CA LYS A 82 8.87 -5.25 1.21
C LYS A 82 7.74 -6.08 0.57
N TRP A 83 6.76 -6.51 1.37
CA TRP A 83 5.62 -7.28 0.91
C TRP A 83 4.70 -6.43 0.02
N VAL A 84 4.39 -5.20 0.41
CA VAL A 84 3.61 -4.24 -0.40
C VAL A 84 4.32 -3.98 -1.73
N SER A 85 5.64 -3.78 -1.70
CA SER A 85 6.40 -3.61 -2.94
C SER A 85 6.38 -4.86 -3.83
N PHE A 86 6.27 -6.05 -3.27
CA PHE A 86 6.17 -7.31 -4.03
C PHE A 86 4.78 -7.49 -4.65
N HIS A 87 3.72 -7.25 -3.87
CA HIS A 87 2.32 -7.48 -4.24
C HIS A 87 1.62 -6.26 -4.84
N SER A 88 2.31 -5.13 -5.02
CA SER A 88 1.74 -3.89 -5.57
C SER A 88 0.92 -4.10 -6.86
N PRO A 89 1.36 -4.88 -7.87
CA PRO A 89 0.54 -5.15 -9.05
C PRO A 89 -0.73 -5.98 -8.75
N THR A 90 -0.62 -6.98 -7.86
CA THR A 90 -1.73 -7.83 -7.42
C THR A 90 -2.78 -7.00 -6.67
N LEU A 91 -2.34 -6.14 -5.74
CA LEU A 91 -3.19 -5.22 -5.00
C LEU A 91 -3.89 -4.22 -5.92
N MET A 92 -3.19 -3.68 -6.93
CA MET A 92 -3.78 -2.78 -7.91
C MET A 92 -4.92 -3.46 -8.69
N GLY A 93 -4.67 -4.65 -9.23
CA GLY A 93 -5.67 -5.42 -9.98
C GLY A 93 -6.89 -5.76 -9.12
N ALA A 94 -6.65 -6.27 -7.90
CA ALA A 94 -7.72 -6.58 -6.97
C ALA A 94 -8.53 -5.34 -6.57
N THR A 95 -7.88 -4.19 -6.34
CA THR A 95 -8.56 -2.93 -6.01
C THR A 95 -9.52 -2.51 -7.12
N ILE A 96 -9.08 -2.56 -8.39
CA ILE A 96 -9.90 -2.21 -9.57
C ILE A 96 -11.20 -3.02 -9.60
N HIS A 97 -11.11 -4.33 -9.33
CA HIS A 97 -12.27 -5.21 -9.31
C HIS A 97 -13.13 -5.05 -8.05
N CYS A 98 -12.50 -4.95 -6.88
CA CYS A 98 -13.15 -4.84 -5.58
C CYS A 98 -14.09 -3.63 -5.52
N ILE A 99 -13.64 -2.47 -5.97
CA ILE A 99 -14.47 -1.25 -5.96
C ILE A 99 -15.25 -1.04 -7.27
N ASN A 100 -15.26 -2.02 -8.16
CA ASN A 100 -15.95 -1.97 -9.46
C ASN A 100 -15.63 -0.72 -10.30
N LEU A 101 -14.35 -0.37 -10.46
CA LEU A 101 -13.95 0.76 -11.31
C LEU A 101 -14.39 0.62 -12.77
N PRO A 102 -14.34 -0.57 -13.42
CA PRO A 102 -14.83 -0.72 -14.79
C PRO A 102 -16.30 -0.38 -14.97
N GLY A 103 -17.12 -0.67 -13.95
CA GLY A 103 -18.56 -0.36 -13.98
C GLY A 103 -18.87 1.08 -13.59
N ASN A 104 -18.08 1.68 -12.70
CA ASN A 104 -18.25 3.07 -12.29
C ASN A 104 -16.93 3.70 -11.84
N VAL A 105 -16.34 4.52 -12.72
CA VAL A 105 -15.07 5.20 -12.46
C VAL A 105 -15.12 6.17 -11.27
N THR A 106 -16.31 6.68 -10.92
CA THR A 106 -16.48 7.57 -9.76
C THR A 106 -16.22 6.87 -8.44
N ASN A 107 -16.24 5.52 -8.42
CA ASN A 107 -15.91 4.75 -7.22
C ASN A 107 -14.47 4.99 -6.75
N ALA A 108 -13.57 5.44 -7.62
CA ALA A 108 -12.21 5.83 -7.20
C ALA A 108 -12.21 6.88 -6.08
N ARG A 109 -13.20 7.79 -6.08
CA ARG A 109 -13.39 8.85 -5.05
C ARG A 109 -14.29 8.45 -3.89
N LYS A 110 -15.01 7.33 -4.00
CA LYS A 110 -16.05 6.94 -3.03
C LYS A 110 -15.66 5.71 -2.22
N LYS A 111 -14.79 4.86 -2.76
CA LYS A 111 -14.47 3.56 -2.16
C LYS A 111 -12.97 3.29 -2.21
N VAL A 112 -12.52 2.51 -1.23
CA VAL A 112 -11.19 1.90 -1.16
C VAL A 112 -11.33 0.41 -0.93
N MET A 113 -10.30 -0.37 -1.26
CA MET A 113 -10.25 -1.78 -0.86
C MET A 113 -9.56 -1.87 0.50
N TYR A 114 -10.22 -2.46 1.50
CA TYR A 114 -9.60 -2.81 2.77
C TYR A 114 -9.07 -4.24 2.71
N VAL A 115 -7.81 -4.44 3.08
CA VAL A 115 -7.11 -5.73 3.08
C VAL A 115 -6.60 -6.00 4.48
N LYS A 116 -6.99 -7.13 5.06
CA LYS A 116 -6.53 -7.61 6.35
C LYS A 116 -5.55 -8.75 6.14
N LEU A 117 -4.43 -8.67 6.84
CA LEU A 117 -3.32 -9.61 6.76
C LEU A 117 -2.87 -10.01 8.16
N GLN A 118 -2.29 -11.19 8.28
CA GLN A 118 -1.63 -11.65 9.50
C GLN A 118 -0.17 -12.03 9.21
N PRO A 119 0.78 -11.70 10.10
CA PRO A 119 2.18 -12.08 9.92
C PRO A 119 2.34 -13.60 10.04
N ARG A 120 3.22 -14.15 9.20
CA ARG A 120 3.59 -15.57 9.21
C ARG A 120 4.83 -15.83 10.03
N GLU A 121 5.00 -17.06 10.49
CA GLU A 121 6.24 -17.54 11.09
C GLU A 121 7.30 -17.88 10.03
N ARG A 122 8.57 -17.86 10.43
CA ARG A 122 9.72 -18.14 9.55
C ARG A 122 9.60 -19.43 8.76
N ARG A 123 9.04 -20.48 9.39
CA ARG A 123 8.82 -21.79 8.76
C ARG A 123 7.81 -21.76 7.61
N GLU A 124 7.00 -20.71 7.51
CA GLU A 124 5.97 -20.57 6.47
C GLU A 124 6.41 -19.62 5.37
N HIS A 125 7.18 -18.57 5.71
CA HIS A 125 7.57 -17.54 4.75
C HIS A 125 8.98 -17.71 4.16
N TYR A 126 9.88 -18.47 4.79
CA TYR A 126 11.22 -18.76 4.27
C TYR A 126 12.02 -17.50 3.83
N ASP A 127 11.88 -16.41 4.59
CA ASP A 127 12.41 -15.07 4.27
C ASP A 127 12.02 -14.51 2.88
N ALA A 128 11.01 -15.08 2.23
CA ALA A 128 10.49 -14.62 0.95
C ALA A 128 9.52 -13.43 1.15
N PRO A 129 9.78 -12.24 0.57
CA PRO A 129 8.94 -11.07 0.77
C PRO A 129 7.47 -11.25 0.39
N GLY A 130 7.17 -12.08 -0.61
CA GLY A 130 5.80 -12.37 -1.03
C GLY A 130 5.01 -13.22 -0.03
N LEU A 131 5.68 -13.88 0.93
CA LEU A 131 5.09 -14.80 1.88
C LEU A 131 5.09 -14.28 3.32
N TYR A 132 5.62 -13.08 3.61
CA TYR A 132 5.68 -12.57 4.99
C TYR A 132 4.32 -12.49 5.70
N PHE A 133 3.23 -12.37 4.94
CA PHE A 133 1.88 -12.26 5.47
C PHE A 133 0.93 -13.22 4.79
N GLU A 134 -0.02 -13.73 5.56
CA GLU A 134 -1.17 -14.48 5.08
C GLU A 134 -2.37 -13.56 4.89
N PHE A 135 -3.16 -13.83 3.85
CA PHE A 135 -4.44 -13.21 3.62
C PHE A 135 -5.46 -13.60 4.70
N VAL A 136 -6.08 -12.61 5.34
CA VAL A 136 -7.21 -12.80 6.25
C VAL A 136 -8.51 -12.47 5.54
N ASP A 137 -8.65 -11.23 5.05
CA ASP A 137 -9.87 -10.78 4.37
C ASP A 137 -9.62 -9.58 3.44
N ALA A 138 -10.54 -9.34 2.51
CA ALA A 138 -10.58 -8.11 1.73
C ALA A 138 -11.99 -7.75 1.26
N TYR A 139 -12.33 -6.46 1.28
CA TYR A 139 -13.63 -5.96 0.83
C TYR A 139 -13.58 -4.48 0.48
N ALA A 140 -14.59 -4.01 -0.25
CA ALA A 140 -14.75 -2.59 -0.55
C ALA A 140 -15.33 -1.87 0.67
N VAL A 141 -14.80 -0.69 0.96
CA VAL A 141 -15.26 0.19 2.03
C VAL A 141 -15.60 1.54 1.44
N ASP A 142 -16.76 2.09 1.82
CA ASP A 142 -17.13 3.45 1.48
C ASP A 142 -16.30 4.45 2.31
N ILE A 143 -15.70 5.43 1.64
CA ILE A 143 -14.80 6.41 2.27
C ILE A 143 -15.56 7.22 3.32
N GLU A 144 -16.81 7.61 3.04
CA GLU A 144 -17.63 8.38 3.98
C GLU A 144 -17.86 7.63 5.30
N GLU A 145 -18.08 6.31 5.24
CA GLU A 145 -18.19 5.46 6.43
C GLU A 145 -16.86 5.38 7.17
N ALA A 146 -15.76 5.14 6.46
CA ALA A 146 -14.43 4.97 7.05
C ALA A 146 -13.84 6.26 7.64
N MET A 147 -14.35 7.44 7.28
CA MET A 147 -14.02 8.70 7.97
C MET A 147 -14.47 8.72 9.44
N GLY A 148 -15.41 7.84 9.83
CA GLY A 148 -15.86 7.67 11.20
C GLY A 148 -15.08 6.60 12.00
N TRP A 149 -14.07 5.95 11.39
CA TRP A 149 -13.30 4.89 12.04
C TRP A 149 -12.13 5.45 12.87
N GLU A 150 -11.49 4.56 13.63
CA GLU A 150 -10.35 4.92 14.49
C GLU A 150 -9.15 5.45 13.69
N SER A 151 -8.38 6.35 14.31
CA SER A 151 -7.13 6.86 13.74
C SER A 151 -6.15 5.70 13.46
N PRO A 152 -5.45 5.70 12.31
CA PRO A 152 -5.28 6.81 11.38
C PRO A 152 -6.15 6.73 10.11
N TRP A 153 -7.31 6.08 10.15
CA TRP A 153 -8.18 5.96 8.96
C TRP A 153 -8.58 7.33 8.38
N PRO A 154 -9.14 8.28 9.16
CA PRO A 154 -9.53 9.58 8.63
C PRO A 154 -8.36 10.35 8.02
N GLU A 155 -7.20 10.38 8.68
CA GLU A 155 -6.01 11.09 8.23
C GLU A 155 -5.42 10.47 6.94
N SER A 156 -5.46 9.14 6.85
CA SER A 156 -5.04 8.40 5.67
C SER A 156 -5.96 8.69 4.47
N LEU A 157 -7.27 8.77 4.70
CA LEU A 157 -8.26 9.10 3.66
C LEU A 157 -8.16 10.55 3.21
N ASP A 158 -7.90 11.50 4.12
CA ASP A 158 -7.61 12.89 3.78
C ASP A 158 -6.34 13.03 2.94
N GLN A 159 -5.31 12.23 3.24
CA GLN A 159 -4.11 12.17 2.43
C GLN A 159 -4.40 11.60 1.02
N LEU A 160 -5.19 10.53 0.94
CA LEU A 160 -5.62 9.95 -0.33
C LEU A 160 -6.43 10.96 -1.17
N LYS A 161 -7.33 11.72 -0.55
CA LYS A 161 -8.12 12.77 -1.20
C LYS A 161 -7.22 13.85 -1.83
N LYS A 162 -6.17 14.28 -1.13
CA LYS A 162 -5.16 15.21 -1.68
C LYS A 162 -4.47 14.62 -2.91
N LEU A 163 -4.12 13.33 -2.90
CA LEU A 163 -3.53 12.65 -4.06
C LEU A 163 -4.49 12.57 -5.25
N GLN A 164 -5.78 12.34 -4.99
CA GLN A 164 -6.84 12.35 -6.00
C GLN A 164 -6.97 13.72 -6.65
N ASP A 165 -7.12 14.78 -5.86
CA ASP A 165 -7.25 16.16 -6.33
C ASP A 165 -6.01 16.58 -7.14
N ASP A 166 -4.81 16.21 -6.68
CA ASP A 166 -3.56 16.49 -7.39
C ASP A 166 -3.47 15.77 -8.74
N SER A 167 -3.90 14.51 -8.81
CA SER A 167 -3.87 13.72 -10.04
C SER A 167 -4.87 14.22 -11.08
N GLU A 168 -6.05 14.63 -10.64
CA GLU A 168 -7.09 15.17 -11.52
C GLU A 168 -6.74 16.56 -12.04
N ARG A 169 -6.23 17.45 -11.17
CA ARG A 169 -5.72 18.77 -11.58
C ARG A 169 -4.61 18.66 -12.62
N ASP A 170 -3.75 17.66 -12.50
CA ASP A 170 -2.68 17.38 -13.46
C ASP A 170 -3.17 16.60 -14.70
N GLY A 171 -4.46 16.30 -14.82
CA GLY A 171 -5.05 15.58 -15.96
C GLY A 171 -4.58 14.12 -16.08
N ARG A 172 -4.12 13.49 -14.98
CA ARG A 172 -3.58 12.12 -14.98
C ARG A 172 -4.63 11.03 -14.77
N GLY A 173 -5.86 11.39 -14.39
CA GLY A 173 -6.94 10.45 -14.12
C GLY A 173 -7.07 10.11 -12.64
N GLY A 174 -7.98 9.18 -12.33
CA GLY A 174 -8.34 8.85 -10.95
C GLY A 174 -7.23 8.16 -10.16
N VAL A 175 -7.30 8.33 -8.83
CA VAL A 175 -6.47 7.64 -7.83
C VAL A 175 -7.41 6.93 -6.85
N THR A 176 -7.08 5.71 -6.48
CA THR A 176 -7.72 4.96 -5.38
C THR A 176 -6.63 4.30 -4.54
N ALA A 177 -6.98 3.48 -3.55
CA ALA A 177 -6.00 2.79 -2.73
C ALA A 177 -6.48 1.41 -2.25
N ALA A 178 -5.51 0.56 -1.95
CA ALA A 178 -5.68 -0.52 -0.98
C ALA A 178 -5.24 -0.02 0.39
N MET A 179 -6.11 -0.15 1.38
CA MET A 179 -5.85 0.09 2.80
C MET A 179 -5.42 -1.24 3.42
N VAL A 180 -4.14 -1.39 3.75
CA VAL A 180 -3.55 -2.66 4.20
C VAL A 180 -3.35 -2.63 5.71
N GLU A 181 -3.99 -3.55 6.43
CA GLU A 181 -3.83 -3.71 7.88
C GLU A 181 -3.10 -5.00 8.22
N VAL A 182 -2.10 -4.86 9.09
CA VAL A 182 -1.39 -5.93 9.76
C VAL A 182 -1.32 -5.54 11.23
N LYS A 183 -2.14 -6.12 12.09
CA LYS A 183 -2.04 -5.82 13.54
C LYS A 183 -0.69 -6.29 14.09
N PRO A 184 -0.07 -5.54 15.02
CA PRO A 184 -0.54 -4.30 15.66
C PRO A 184 -0.12 -3.00 14.94
N LEU A 185 0.36 -3.07 13.69
CA LEU A 185 0.65 -1.85 12.92
C LEU A 185 -0.64 -1.10 12.59
N ALA A 186 -0.49 0.22 12.42
CA ALA A 186 -1.53 1.06 11.84
C ALA A 186 -1.76 0.70 10.36
N VAL A 187 -2.95 1.03 9.84
CA VAL A 187 -3.29 0.82 8.43
C VAL A 187 -2.34 1.58 7.51
N GLN A 188 -1.81 0.92 6.48
CA GLN A 188 -0.99 1.54 5.45
C GLN A 188 -1.82 1.81 4.19
N THR A 189 -1.72 3.03 3.67
CA THR A 189 -2.34 3.41 2.39
C THR A 189 -1.43 3.06 1.23
N VAL A 190 -1.88 2.19 0.33
CA VAL A 190 -1.18 1.84 -0.91
C VAL A 190 -1.92 2.46 -2.10
N PRO A 191 -1.55 3.67 -2.54
CA PRO A 191 -2.27 4.38 -3.59
C PRO A 191 -1.94 3.83 -4.99
N PHE A 192 -2.98 3.73 -5.83
CA PHE A 192 -2.90 3.34 -7.24
C PHE A 192 -3.57 4.43 -8.08
N GLY A 193 -2.88 4.87 -9.13
CA GLY A 193 -3.31 6.02 -9.92
C GLY A 193 -2.90 5.97 -11.38
N SER A 194 -3.09 7.09 -12.07
CA SER A 194 -2.94 7.20 -13.53
C SER A 194 -3.87 6.25 -14.31
N MET A 195 -5.04 5.96 -13.74
CA MET A 195 -6.03 5.05 -14.32
C MET A 195 -6.75 5.75 -15.48
N LYS A 196 -6.16 5.67 -16.68
CA LYS A 196 -6.81 6.01 -17.95
C LYS A 196 -7.01 4.72 -18.72
N ASN A 197 -8.20 4.54 -19.32
CA ASN A 197 -8.51 3.40 -20.19
C ASN A 197 -8.08 2.05 -19.58
N LEU A 198 -8.69 1.66 -18.46
CA LEU A 198 -8.31 0.48 -17.65
C LEU A 198 -8.20 -0.86 -18.41
N GLY A 199 -8.58 -0.94 -19.69
CA GLY A 199 -8.52 -2.16 -20.53
C GLY A 199 -9.46 -3.29 -20.07
N ILE A 200 -9.92 -3.21 -18.83
CA ILE A 200 -10.81 -4.13 -18.15
C ILE A 200 -12.24 -3.66 -18.40
N ARG A 201 -13.05 -4.52 -19.03
CA ARG A 201 -14.44 -4.21 -19.41
C ARG A 201 -15.44 -4.46 -18.28
N ARG A 202 -15.12 -5.33 -17.32
CA ARG A 202 -16.03 -5.71 -16.22
C ARG A 202 -15.23 -6.13 -14.98
N ALA A 203 -15.75 -5.84 -13.81
CA ALA A 203 -15.24 -6.41 -12.57
C ALA A 203 -15.45 -7.94 -12.53
N LEU A 204 -14.41 -8.69 -12.16
CA LEU A 204 -14.48 -10.14 -11.99
C LEU A 204 -15.01 -10.45 -10.60
N SER A 205 -15.99 -11.34 -10.46
CA SER A 205 -16.50 -11.74 -9.14
C SER A 205 -15.50 -12.55 -8.32
N THR A 206 -14.57 -13.24 -8.98
CA THR A 206 -13.54 -14.11 -8.36
C THR A 206 -12.29 -13.34 -7.89
N TRP A 207 -12.33 -12.00 -7.91
CA TRP A 207 -11.16 -11.17 -7.61
C TRP A 207 -10.58 -11.46 -6.21
N LYS A 208 -11.44 -11.76 -5.24
CA LYS A 208 -11.06 -12.00 -3.84
C LYS A 208 -10.38 -13.34 -3.67
N GLU A 209 -10.91 -14.40 -4.29
CA GLU A 209 -10.30 -15.72 -4.30
C GLU A 209 -8.93 -15.69 -5.00
N THR A 210 -8.83 -14.99 -6.13
CA THR A 210 -7.56 -14.79 -6.82
C THR A 210 -6.56 -14.05 -5.93
N LEU A 211 -6.96 -12.93 -5.31
CA LEU A 211 -6.11 -12.16 -4.40
C LEU A 211 -5.61 -13.03 -3.24
N LYS A 212 -6.51 -13.79 -2.59
CA LYS A 212 -6.17 -14.71 -1.51
C LYS A 212 -5.14 -15.74 -1.95
N ASN A 213 -5.35 -16.37 -3.11
CA ASN A 213 -4.44 -17.39 -3.63
C ASN A 213 -3.06 -16.81 -3.97
N ASP A 214 -3.02 -15.64 -4.62
CA ASP A 214 -1.76 -15.00 -5.02
C ASP A 214 -0.96 -14.56 -3.79
N ILE A 215 -1.61 -13.96 -2.79
CA ILE A 215 -0.96 -13.59 -1.52
C ILE A 215 -0.43 -14.84 -0.81
N ASN A 216 -1.27 -15.85 -0.61
CA ASN A 216 -0.90 -16.99 0.21
C ASN A 216 0.20 -17.86 -0.42
N GLN A 217 0.32 -17.85 -1.75
CA GLN A 217 1.34 -18.57 -2.52
C GLN A 217 2.54 -17.68 -2.89
N GLY A 218 2.56 -16.40 -2.49
CA GLY A 218 3.65 -15.48 -2.81
C GLY A 218 3.82 -15.24 -4.31
N LYS A 219 2.73 -15.28 -5.08
CA LYS A 219 2.74 -15.07 -6.52
C LYS A 219 2.63 -13.58 -6.85
N LYS A 220 3.48 -13.11 -7.78
CA LYS A 220 3.29 -11.80 -8.38
C LYS A 220 2.20 -11.88 -9.44
N PHE A 221 1.33 -10.88 -9.49
CA PHE A 221 0.54 -10.63 -10.68
C PHE A 221 1.48 -10.34 -11.86
N GLY A 222 1.45 -11.21 -12.85
CA GLY A 222 2.18 -11.10 -14.10
C GLY A 222 1.27 -11.54 -15.26
N PRO A 223 1.61 -11.19 -16.51
CA PRO A 223 0.86 -11.72 -17.65
C PRO A 223 0.88 -13.23 -17.55
N GLN A 224 -0.30 -13.84 -17.41
CA GLN A 224 -0.41 -15.28 -17.63
C GLN A 224 0.09 -15.50 -19.06
N ARG A 225 1.24 -16.16 -19.20
CA ARG A 225 1.61 -16.73 -20.48
C ARG A 225 0.59 -17.84 -20.72
N HIS A 226 -0.44 -17.52 -21.49
CA HIS A 226 -1.25 -18.51 -22.18
C HIS A 226 -0.36 -19.23 -23.19
#